data_AF-A0AA44YHG5-F1
#
_entry.id   AF-A0AA44YHG5-F1
#
_cell.length_a   1.000
_cell.length_b   1.000
_cell.length_c   1.000
_cell.angle_alpha   90.00
_cell.angle_beta   90.00
_cell.angle_gamma   90.00
#
_symmetry.space_group_name_H-M   'P 1'
#
loop_
_entity.id
_entity.type
_entity.pdbx_description
1 polymer ?
#
loop_
_entity_poly.entity_id
_entity_poly.type
_entity_poly.pdbx_seq_one_letter_code
_entity_poly.pdbx_strand_id
1 'polypeptide(L)' 'MLSSCSKTPPVPQQIVLLPPESVFTLCEQPSLQGDTWGDAVSYTLALQTALSICAGQVATLNQWREAAGRKQ' A
#
# COMPACT_ATOMS: atom_id res chain seq x y z
N MET A 1 -54.60 -0.26 17.42
CA MET A 1 -53.69 -0.86 16.42
C MET A 1 -52.29 -0.33 16.71
N LEU A 2 -51.31 -1.22 16.85
CA LEU A 2 -49.93 -0.88 17.20
C LEU A 2 -49.21 -0.23 16.02
N SER A 3 -48.87 1.06 16.13
CA SER A 3 -47.98 1.75 15.19
C SER A 3 -46.54 1.44 15.56
N SER A 4 -45.95 0.45 14.90
CA SER A 4 -44.51 0.17 14.98
C SER A 4 -43.75 1.13 14.06
N CYS A 5 -43.06 2.11 14.63
CA CYS A 5 -42.18 3.02 13.89
C CYS A 5 -40.73 2.52 13.99
N SER A 6 -40.32 1.66 13.05
CA SER A 6 -38.92 1.31 12.84
C SER A 6 -38.19 2.50 12.21
N LYS A 7 -37.71 3.45 13.02
CA LYS A 7 -36.80 4.50 12.56
C LYS A 7 -35.38 3.94 12.65
N THR A 8 -34.91 3.29 11.59
CA THR A 8 -33.50 2.89 11.49
C THR A 8 -32.64 4.15 11.53
N PRO A 9 -31.70 4.29 12.48
CA PRO A 9 -30.77 5.41 12.48
C PRO A 9 -30.00 5.42 11.16
N PRO A 10 -29.73 6.59 10.55
CA PRO A 10 -28.83 6.67 9.41
C PRO A 10 -27.47 6.12 9.86
N VAL A 11 -26.98 5.10 9.15
CA VAL A 11 -25.65 4.54 9.37
C VAL A 11 -24.65 5.69 9.18
N PRO A 12 -23.79 5.99 10.15
CA PRO A 12 -22.76 7.01 9.96
C PRO A 12 -21.89 6.60 8.77
N GLN A 13 -21.85 7.45 7.75
CA GLN A 13 -20.98 7.24 6.60
C GLN A 13 -19.54 7.38 7.07
N GLN A 14 -18.88 6.26 7.36
CA GLN A 14 -17.44 6.24 7.59
C GLN A 14 -16.76 6.66 6.30
N ILE A 15 -16.15 7.85 6.30
CA ILE A 15 -15.26 8.29 5.24
C ILE A 15 -14.00 7.43 5.36
N VAL A 16 -13.91 6.38 4.54
CA VAL A 16 -12.72 5.55 4.45
C VAL A 16 -11.68 6.35 3.66
N LEU A 17 -10.72 6.93 4.38
CA LEU A 17 -9.50 7.42 3.74
C LEU A 17 -8.73 6.18 3.28
N LEU A 18 -8.61 5.99 1.97
CA LEU A 18 -7.74 4.98 1.39
C LEU A 18 -6.31 5.53 1.29
N PRO A 19 -5.27 4.69 1.45
CA PRO A 19 -3.92 5.10 1.15
C PRO A 19 -3.71 5.29 -0.38
N PRO A 20 -2.62 5.95 -0.79
CA PRO A 20 -2.31 6.15 -2.21
C PRO A 20 -2.21 4.83 -2.97
N GLU A 21 -2.62 4.80 -4.25
CA GLU A 21 -2.72 3.54 -4.99
C GLU A 21 -1.39 2.77 -5.07
N SER A 22 -0.28 3.51 -5.18
CA SER A 22 1.07 2.95 -5.29
C SER A 22 1.48 2.05 -4.12
N VAL A 23 0.85 2.17 -2.95
CA VAL A 23 1.15 1.33 -1.77
C VAL A 23 0.40 0.00 -1.76
N PHE A 24 -0.53 -0.20 -2.70
CA PHE A 24 -1.23 -1.48 -2.86
C PHE A 24 -0.50 -2.44 -3.78
N THR A 25 0.48 -1.96 -4.55
CA THR A 25 1.34 -2.81 -5.38
C THR A 25 2.38 -3.49 -4.50
N LEU A 26 2.53 -4.80 -4.63
CA LEU A 26 3.58 -5.55 -3.95
C LEU A 26 4.97 -5.10 -4.44
N CYS A 27 5.92 -5.01 -3.50
CA CYS A 27 7.30 -4.77 -3.88
C CYS A 27 7.83 -5.91 -4.75
N GLU A 28 8.40 -5.56 -5.89
CA GLU A 28 8.97 -6.54 -6.79
C GLU A 28 10.26 -7.14 -6.22
N GLN A 29 10.43 -8.45 -6.39
CA GLN A 29 11.68 -9.14 -6.10
C GLN A 29 12.16 -9.80 -7.40
N PRO A 30 13.24 -9.30 -8.02
CA PRO A 30 13.79 -9.93 -9.22
C PRO A 30 14.37 -11.31 -8.86
N SER A 31 14.51 -12.15 -9.89
CA SER A 31 15.21 -13.43 -9.82
C SER A 31 16.59 -13.32 -10.46
N LEU A 32 17.58 -14.01 -9.90
CA LEU A 32 18.88 -14.15 -10.52
C LEU A 32 18.74 -15.13 -11.70
N GLN A 33 18.96 -14.65 -12.92
CA GLN A 33 18.89 -15.47 -14.12
C GLN A 33 20.30 -15.91 -14.51
N GLY A 34 20.69 -17.13 -14.14
CA GLY A 34 22.00 -17.68 -14.50
C GLY A 34 23.00 -17.70 -13.34
N ASP A 35 24.25 -18.02 -13.68
CA ASP A 35 25.34 -18.28 -12.74
C ASP A 35 26.65 -17.55 -13.10
N THR A 36 26.60 -16.59 -14.03
CA THR A 36 27.77 -15.80 -14.41
C THR A 36 27.89 -14.52 -13.57
N TRP A 37 29.08 -13.92 -13.59
CA TRP A 37 29.29 -12.59 -13.02
C TRP A 37 28.42 -11.51 -13.68
N GLY A 38 28.17 -11.63 -14.99
CA GLY A 38 27.28 -10.71 -15.70
C GLY A 38 25.83 -10.80 -15.20
N ASP A 39 25.37 -12.01 -14.89
CA ASP A 39 24.04 -12.24 -14.32
C ASP A 39 23.93 -11.66 -12.91
N ALA A 40 24.95 -11.85 -12.09
CA ALA A 40 25.01 -11.30 -10.73
C ALA A 40 24.96 -9.76 -10.73
N VAL A 41 25.70 -9.10 -11.62
CA VAL A 41 25.70 -7.63 -11.75
C VAL A 41 24.34 -7.14 -12.25
N SER A 42 23.80 -7.77 -13.30
CA SER A 42 22.48 -7.44 -13.85
C SER A 42 21.38 -7.59 -12.80
N TYR A 43 21.41 -8.68 -12.03
CA TYR A 43 20.50 -8.93 -10.92
C TYR A 43 20.61 -7.87 -9.84
N THR A 44 21.84 -7.51 -9.44
CA THR A 44 22.07 -6.50 -8.38
C THR A 44 21.52 -5.14 -8.80
N LEU A 45 21.69 -4.75 -10.07
CA LEU A 45 21.13 -3.52 -10.60
C LEU A 45 19.59 -3.55 -10.56
N ALA A 46 18.98 -4.63 -11.06
CA ALA A 46 17.53 -4.80 -11.02
C ALA A 46 16.99 -4.78 -9.57
N LEU A 47 17.68 -5.44 -8.65
CA LEU A 47 17.35 -5.47 -7.23
C LEU A 47 17.44 -4.08 -6.60
N GLN A 48 18.49 -3.32 -6.91
CA GLN A 48 18.65 -1.96 -6.41
C GLN A 48 17.49 -1.06 -6.86
N THR A 49 17.09 -1.15 -8.13
CA THR A 49 15.94 -0.39 -8.65
C THR A 49 14.64 -0.80 -7.94
N ALA A 50 14.36 -2.10 -7.83
CA ALA A 50 13.16 -2.60 -7.17
C ALA A 50 13.09 -2.17 -5.68
N LEU A 51 14.21 -2.22 -4.96
CA LEU A 51 14.29 -1.76 -3.58
C LEU A 51 14.09 -0.25 -3.44
N SER A 52 14.64 0.54 -4.35
CA SER A 52 14.45 2.00 -4.34
C SER A 52 12.97 2.38 -4.52
N ILE A 53 12.28 1.70 -5.45
CA ILE A 53 10.83 1.88 -5.68
C ILE A 53 10.04 1.46 -4.44
N CYS A 54 10.32 0.27 -3.91
CA CYS A 54 9.68 -0.27 -2.71
C CYS A 54 9.85 0.66 -1.50
N ALA A 55 11.05 1.20 -1.29
CA ALA A 55 11.32 2.15 -0.22
C ALA A 55 10.46 3.42 -0.36
N GLY A 56 10.27 3.92 -1.58
CA GLY A 56 9.34 5.02 -1.87
C GLY A 56 7.90 4.70 -1.49
N GLN A 57 7.38 3.54 -1.90
CA GLN A 57 6.03 3.09 -1.55
C GLN A 57 5.84 2.98 -0.03
N VAL A 58 6.79 2.37 0.68
CA VAL A 58 6.75 2.24 2.14
C VAL A 58 6.80 3.60 2.83
N ALA A 59 7.62 4.54 2.34
CA ALA A 59 7.67 5.89 2.88
C ALA A 59 6.33 6.62 2.70
N THR A 60 5.72 6.53 1.51
CA THR A 60 4.39 7.09 1.24
C THR A 60 3.31 6.47 2.13
N LEU A 61 3.33 5.14 2.32
CA LEU A 61 2.39 4.46 3.21
C LEU A 61 2.51 4.98 4.65
N ASN A 62 3.73 5.10 5.16
CA ASN A 62 3.95 5.58 6.52
C ASN A 62 3.51 7.04 6.67
N GLN A 63 3.84 7.92 5.72
CA GLN A 63 3.35 9.30 5.72
C GLN A 63 1.82 9.38 5.72
N TRP A 64 1.17 8.54 4.92
CA TRP A 64 -0.29 8.45 4.91
C TRP A 64 -0.84 7.97 6.25
N ARG A 65 -0.25 6.94 6.88
CA ARG A 65 -0.67 6.42 8.19
C ARG A 65 -0.60 7.52 9.26
N GLU A 66 0.48 8.30 9.28
CA GLU A 66 0.64 9.43 10.21
C GLU A 66 -0.37 10.57 9.93
N ALA A 67 -0.73 10.81 8.67
CA ALA A 67 -1.73 11.81 8.31
C ALA A 67 -3.17 11.34 8.62
N ALA A 68 -3.47 10.07 8.38
CA ALA A 68 -4.78 9.49 8.63
C ALA A 68 -5.04 9.31 10.14
N GLY A 69 -4.04 8.91 10.91
CA GLY A 69 -4.14 8.79 12.37
C GLY A 69 -4.36 10.13 13.08
N ARG A 70 -3.92 11.25 12.48
CA ARG A 70 -4.21 12.62 12.98
C ARG A 70 -5.61 13.13 12.62
N LYS A 71 -6.34 12.45 11.73
CA LYS A 71 -7.69 12.82 11.28
C LYS A 71 -8.80 12.00 11.94
N GLN A 72 -8.44 11.04 12.79
CA GLN A 72 -9.34 10.31 13.68
C GLN A 72 -9.31 10.93 15.08
#